data_AF-A0A0N4X686-F1
#
_entry.id   AF-A0A0N4X686-F1
#
_cell.length_a   1.000
_cell.length_b   1.000
_cell.length_c   1.000
_cell.angle_alpha   90.00
_cell.angle_beta   90.00
_cell.angle_gamma   90.00
#
_symmetry.space_group_name_H-M   'P 1'
#
loop_
_entity.id
_entity.type
_entity.pdbx_description
1 polymer ?
#
loop_
_entity_poly.entity_id
_entity_poly.type
_entity_poly.pdbx_seq_one_letter_code
_entity_poly.pdbx_strand_id
1 'polypeptide(L)'
;LLQTVKDAETYYGNVTEANIDNKPPVWRLEYTTKEFYNMTDFSPQSWSALSDRLWKDKELFRKFMKNYYRNDFNNVCYMDDSCRRSFVCAMKQARSYDETFCAGLK
;
A
#
# COMPACT_ATOMS: atom_id res chain seq x y z
N LEU A 1 22.99 -16.80 -7.61
CA LEU A 1 21.56 -17.03 -7.91
C LEU A 1 20.78 -15.80 -7.49
N LEU A 2 20.11 -15.11 -8.41
CA LEU A 2 19.22 -13.99 -8.09
C LEU A 2 17.93 -14.56 -7.50
N GLN A 3 17.70 -14.35 -6.20
CA GLN A 3 16.43 -14.67 -5.57
C GLN A 3 15.45 -13.53 -5.84
N THR A 4 14.22 -13.88 -6.23
CA THR A 4 13.15 -12.90 -6.50
C THR A 4 11.99 -13.16 -5.56
N VAL A 5 11.42 -12.09 -5.02
CA VAL A 5 10.19 -12.18 -4.23
C VAL A 5 9.04 -12.57 -5.16
N LYS A 6 8.16 -13.48 -4.69
CA LYS A 6 7.03 -13.99 -5.48
C LYS A 6 5.69 -13.44 -5.05
N ASP A 7 5.51 -13.17 -3.76
CA ASP A 7 4.35 -12.51 -3.17
C ASP A 7 4.70 -11.99 -1.77
N ALA A 8 3.77 -11.29 -1.13
CA ALA A 8 3.83 -10.93 0.28
C ALA A 8 2.45 -10.96 0.93
N GLU A 9 2.36 -11.60 2.08
CA GLU A 9 1.18 -11.64 2.94
C GLU A 9 1.35 -10.65 4.09
N THR A 10 0.29 -9.92 4.42
CA THR A 10 0.23 -9.08 5.61
C THR A 10 -0.74 -9.70 6.61
N TYR A 11 -0.29 -9.86 7.85
CA TYR A 11 -1.13 -10.29 8.96
C TYR A 11 -1.32 -9.14 9.94
N TYR A 12 -2.48 -9.10 10.59
CA TYR A 12 -2.79 -8.14 11.64
C TYR A 12 -3.40 -8.82 12.86
N GLY A 13 -3.20 -8.22 14.01
CA GLY A 13 -3.88 -8.55 15.26
C GLY A 13 -4.73 -7.36 15.70
N ASN A 14 -6.02 -7.56 15.91
CA ASN A 14 -6.90 -6.48 16.35
C ASN A 14 -6.64 -6.17 17.84
N VAL A 15 -5.99 -5.03 18.10
CA VAL A 15 -5.63 -4.61 19.46
C VAL A 15 -6.85 -4.24 20.30
N THR A 16 -7.93 -3.73 19.68
CA THR A 16 -9.18 -3.43 20.38
C THR A 16 -9.84 -4.71 20.90
N GLU A 17 -9.90 -5.75 20.08
CA GLU A 17 -10.39 -7.06 20.47
C GLU A 17 -9.53 -7.67 21.59
N ALA A 18 -8.21 -7.68 21.42
CA ALA A 18 -7.26 -8.20 22.40
C ALA A 18 -7.40 -7.52 23.77
N ASN A 19 -7.59 -6.19 23.78
CA ASN A 19 -7.77 -5.41 24.98
C ASN A 19 -9.13 -5.66 25.66
N ILE A 20 -10.23 -5.78 24.89
CA ILE A 20 -11.57 -6.07 25.41
C ILE A 20 -11.59 -7.46 26.07
N ASP A 21 -10.97 -8.44 25.43
CA ASP A 21 -10.98 -9.83 25.90
C ASP A 21 -9.90 -10.13 26.94
N ASN A 22 -8.98 -9.17 27.20
CA ASN A 22 -7.78 -9.31 28.02
C ASN A 22 -6.96 -10.57 27.64
N LYS A 23 -6.74 -10.76 26.33
CA LYS A 23 -6.03 -11.91 25.74
C LYS A 23 -5.04 -11.43 24.68
N PRO A 24 -4.01 -12.23 24.35
CA PRO A 24 -3.16 -11.94 23.20
C PRO A 24 -3.97 -11.82 21.90
N PRO A 25 -3.54 -10.99 20.94
CA PRO A 25 -4.26 -10.81 19.69
C PRO A 25 -4.28 -12.11 18.87
N VAL A 26 -5.45 -12.40 18.29
CA VAL A 26 -5.58 -13.42 17.25
C VAL A 26 -5.06 -12.84 15.94
N TRP A 27 -3.97 -13.42 15.42
CA TRP A 27 -3.39 -13.02 14.15
C TRP A 27 -4.22 -13.54 12.98
N ARG A 28 -4.56 -12.64 12.06
CA ARG A 28 -5.39 -12.95 10.87
C ARG A 28 -4.70 -12.43 9.63
N LEU A 29 -4.81 -13.18 8.54
CA LEU A 29 -4.39 -12.70 7.23
C LEU A 29 -5.25 -11.48 6.87
N GLU A 30 -4.59 -10.34 6.65
CA GLU A 30 -5.24 -9.10 6.19
C GLU A 30 -5.45 -9.17 4.68
N TYR A 31 -4.36 -9.37 3.95
CA TYR A 31 -4.37 -9.50 2.50
C TYR A 31 -3.08 -10.14 1.96
N THR A 32 -3.20 -10.74 0.79
CA THR A 32 -2.08 -11.13 -0.07
C THR A 32 -1.88 -10.06 -1.15
N THR A 33 -0.66 -9.55 -1.29
CA THR A 33 -0.38 -8.35 -2.07
C THR A 33 -0.72 -8.51 -3.54
N LYS A 34 -0.32 -9.62 -4.17
CA LYS A 34 -0.63 -9.82 -5.60
C LYS A 34 -2.12 -9.88 -5.86
N GLU A 35 -2.85 -10.65 -5.04
CA GLU A 35 -4.29 -10.81 -5.18
C GLU A 35 -5.00 -9.48 -4.96
N PHE A 36 -4.71 -8.79 -3.86
CA PHE A 36 -5.38 -7.55 -3.48
C PHE A 36 -5.20 -6.43 -4.50
N TYR A 37 -3.98 -6.26 -5.01
CA TYR A 37 -3.67 -5.21 -5.98
C TYR A 37 -3.75 -5.70 -7.43
N ASN A 38 -4.19 -6.94 -7.68
CA ASN A 38 -4.23 -7.56 -9.00
C ASN A 38 -2.89 -7.37 -9.75
N MET A 39 -1.79 -7.83 -9.15
CA MET A 39 -0.45 -7.78 -9.71
C MET A 39 -0.09 -9.13 -10.33
N THR A 40 0.53 -9.11 -11.51
CA THR A 40 0.99 -10.33 -12.19
C THR A 40 2.15 -10.99 -11.44
N ASP A 41 3.08 -10.17 -10.94
CA ASP A 41 4.26 -10.60 -10.20
C ASP A 41 4.78 -9.48 -9.30
N PHE A 42 5.94 -9.72 -8.67
CA PHE A 42 6.63 -8.79 -7.77
C PHE A 42 7.82 -8.09 -8.45
N SER A 43 7.86 -8.05 -9.79
CA SER A 43 8.90 -7.33 -10.52
C SER A 43 8.81 -5.82 -10.26
N PRO A 44 9.93 -5.07 -10.40
CA PRO A 44 9.90 -3.61 -10.32
C PRO A 44 8.87 -2.97 -11.26
N GLN A 45 8.64 -3.56 -12.44
CA GLN A 45 7.67 -3.10 -13.42
C GLN A 45 6.23 -3.21 -12.89
N SER A 46 5.88 -4.33 -12.23
CA SER A 46 4.56 -4.50 -11.61
C SER A 46 4.30 -3.49 -10.49
N TRP A 47 5.32 -3.17 -9.69
CA TRP A 47 5.23 -2.11 -8.67
C TRP A 47 5.08 -0.72 -9.29
N SER A 48 5.82 -0.43 -10.37
CA SER A 48 5.66 0.82 -11.12
C SER A 48 4.25 0.94 -11.68
N ALA A 49 3.71 -0.11 -12.30
CA ALA A 49 2.35 -0.13 -12.83
C ALA A 49 1.29 0.05 -11.72
N LEU A 50 1.50 -0.54 -10.54
CA LEU A 50 0.65 -0.29 -9.38
C LEU A 50 0.67 1.18 -8.97
N SER A 51 1.85 1.83 -8.91
CA SER A 51 1.95 3.25 -8.57
C SER A 51 1.17 4.16 -9.55
N ASP A 52 1.18 3.84 -10.84
CA ASP A 52 0.41 4.58 -11.85
C ASP A 52 -1.10 4.37 -11.69
N ARG A 53 -1.52 3.14 -11.34
CA ARG A 53 -2.92 2.83 -11.04
C ARG A 53 -3.40 3.55 -9.78
N LEU A 54 -2.59 3.59 -8.72
CA LEU A 54 -2.89 4.32 -7.49
C LEU A 54 -3.04 5.84 -7.73
N TRP A 55 -2.30 6.41 -8.68
CA TRP A 55 -2.50 7.80 -9.10
C TRP A 55 -3.81 8.03 -9.86
N LYS A 56 -4.23 7.07 -10.70
CA LYS A 56 -5.41 7.24 -11.58
C LYS A 56 -6.71 6.84 -10.89
N ASP A 57 -6.67 5.85 -10.01
CA ASP A 57 -7.85 5.25 -9.37
C ASP A 57 -7.91 5.64 -7.88
N LYS A 58 -8.80 6.58 -7.55
CA LYS A 58 -9.01 7.07 -6.18
C LYS A 58 -9.53 5.98 -5.24
N GLU A 59 -10.35 5.05 -5.74
CA GLU A 59 -10.88 3.97 -4.90
C GLU A 59 -9.83 2.90 -4.61
N LEU A 60 -8.99 2.57 -5.59
CA LEU A 60 -7.81 1.73 -5.35
C LEU A 60 -6.86 2.38 -4.35
N PHE A 61 -6.62 3.69 -4.47
CA PHE A 61 -5.80 4.41 -3.50
C PHE A 61 -6.41 4.43 -2.10
N ARG A 62 -7.74 4.60 -1.98
CA ARG A 62 -8.44 4.50 -0.68
C ARG A 62 -8.22 3.14 -0.03
N LYS A 63 -8.29 2.05 -0.81
CA LYS A 63 -7.97 0.69 -0.34
C LYS A 63 -6.49 0.55 0.07
N PHE A 64 -5.57 1.12 -0.69
CA PHE A 64 -4.15 1.17 -0.32
C PHE A 64 -3.93 1.90 1.01
N MET A 65 -4.57 3.05 1.23
CA MET A 65 -4.46 3.80 2.48
C MET A 65 -4.96 2.99 3.68
N LYS A 66 -6.05 2.24 3.50
CA LYS A 66 -6.55 1.32 4.52
C LYS A 66 -5.51 0.26 4.90
N ASN A 67 -4.86 -0.36 3.91
CA ASN A 67 -3.80 -1.35 4.15
C ASN A 67 -2.52 -0.72 4.73
N TYR A 68 -2.17 0.51 4.32
CA TYR A 68 -1.02 1.26 4.84
C TYR A 68 -1.15 1.48 6.35
N TYR A 69 -2.36 1.76 6.83
CA TYR A 69 -2.67 1.91 8.26
C TYR A 69 -3.24 0.64 8.91
N ARG A 70 -3.01 -0.56 8.34
CA ARG A 70 -3.42 -1.85 8.94
C ARG A 70 -4.90 -1.91 9.33
N ASN A 71 -5.77 -1.36 8.49
CA ASN A 71 -7.22 -1.31 8.69
C ASN A 71 -7.67 -0.50 9.93
N ASP A 72 -6.77 0.27 10.56
CA ASP A 72 -7.06 1.06 11.76
C ASP A 72 -7.62 2.46 11.43
N PHE A 73 -7.21 3.03 10.29
CA PHE A 73 -7.59 4.39 9.91
C PHE A 73 -8.12 4.49 8.48
N ASN A 74 -9.35 4.99 8.33
CA ASN A 74 -9.94 5.33 7.04
C ASN A 74 -9.57 6.78 6.66
N ASN A 75 -8.35 6.95 6.13
CA ASN A 75 -7.83 8.26 5.73
C ASN A 75 -8.63 8.85 4.54
N VAL A 76 -9.00 10.13 4.62
CA VAL A 76 -9.65 10.91 3.52
C VAL A 76 -8.67 11.38 2.43
N CYS A 77 -7.38 11.06 2.54
CA CYS A 77 -6.30 11.41 1.62
C CYS A 77 -6.60 11.04 0.16
N TYR A 78 -7.43 10.03 -0.10
CA TYR A 78 -7.84 9.65 -1.46
C TYR A 78 -8.63 10.73 -2.19
N MET A 79 -9.23 11.69 -1.46
CA MET A 79 -9.95 12.82 -2.05
C MET A 79 -9.03 14.00 -2.38
N ASP A 80 -7.86 14.11 -1.74
CA ASP A 80 -6.89 15.19 -1.94
C ASP A 80 -5.75 14.73 -2.86
N ASP A 81 -5.66 15.36 -4.02
CA ASP A 81 -4.65 15.02 -5.02
C ASP A 81 -3.23 15.36 -4.53
N SER A 82 -3.04 16.39 -3.70
CA SER A 82 -1.73 16.71 -3.10
C SER A 82 -1.31 15.62 -2.12
N CYS A 83 -2.21 15.21 -1.23
CA CYS A 83 -1.94 14.11 -0.30
C CYS A 83 -1.62 12.81 -1.06
N ARG A 84 -2.45 12.43 -2.03
CA ARG A 84 -2.24 11.23 -2.84
C ARG A 84 -0.92 11.29 -3.63
N ARG A 85 -0.58 12.46 -4.18
CA ARG A 85 0.70 12.66 -4.87
C ARG A 85 1.86 12.36 -3.94
N SER A 86 1.84 12.80 -2.69
CA SER A 86 2.93 12.52 -1.74
C SER A 86 3.17 11.02 -1.53
N PHE A 87 2.12 10.22 -1.38
CA PHE A 87 2.26 8.76 -1.23
C PHE A 87 2.74 8.09 -2.51
N VAL A 88 2.14 8.40 -3.66
CA VAL A 88 2.54 7.79 -4.94
C VAL A 88 3.96 8.21 -5.33
N CYS A 89 4.34 9.46 -5.07
CA CYS A 89 5.68 9.97 -5.31
C CYS A 89 6.71 9.24 -4.44
N ALA A 90 6.42 9.04 -3.15
CA ALA A 90 7.29 8.27 -2.25
C ALA A 90 7.47 6.82 -2.71
N MET A 91 6.46 6.20 -3.33
CA MET A 91 6.61 4.86 -3.93
C MET A 91 7.51 4.85 -5.17
N LYS A 92 7.57 5.95 -5.91
CA LYS A 92 8.39 6.09 -7.13
C LYS A 92 9.82 6.55 -6.84
N GLN A 93 10.03 7.26 -5.73
CA GLN A 93 11.34 7.79 -5.34
C GLN A 93 12.20 6.71 -4.68
N ALA A 94 13.27 6.31 -5.36
CA ALA A 94 14.36 5.51 -4.78
C ALA A 94 15.62 6.34 -4.51
N ARG A 95 15.59 7.64 -4.83
CA ARG A 95 16.70 8.58 -4.65
C ARG A 95 16.19 9.84 -3.95
N SER A 96 16.85 10.21 -2.85
CA SER A 96 16.47 11.38 -2.06
C SER A 96 16.54 12.67 -2.89
N TYR A 97 15.58 13.57 -2.67
CA TYR A 97 15.50 14.91 -3.28
C TYR A 97 15.43 14.92 -4.82
N ASP A 98 15.06 13.80 -5.45
CA ASP A 98 14.91 13.68 -6.90
C ASP A 98 13.42 13.71 -7.29
N GLU A 99 12.91 14.90 -7.59
CA GLU A 99 11.50 15.09 -8.01
C GLU A 99 11.23 14.60 -9.44
N THR A 100 12.27 14.23 -10.20
CA THR A 100 12.08 13.79 -11.60
C THR A 100 11.25 12.50 -11.68
N PHE A 101 11.32 11.64 -10.65
CA PHE A 101 10.49 10.44 -10.52
C PHE A 101 8.98 10.75 -10.46
N CYS A 102 8.61 11.97 -10.08
CA CYS A 102 7.23 12.38 -9.83
C CYS A 102 6.71 13.39 -10.85
N ALA A 103 7.48 13.70 -11.90
CA ALA A 103 7.13 14.70 -12.90
C ALA A 103 5.82 14.40 -13.66
N GLY A 104 5.43 13.11 -13.73
CA GLY A 104 4.18 12.67 -14.36
C GLY A 104 2.94 12.70 -13.46
N LEU A 105 3.07 13.05 -12.17
CA LEU A 105 1.96 13.15 -11.22
C LEU A 105 1.41 14.57 -11.20
N LYS A 106 0.64 14.91 -12.24
CA LYS A 106 -0.03 16.20 -12.43
C LYS A 106 -1.53 16.03 -12.40
#